data_AF-A0A9W7YI77-F1
#
_entry.id   AF-A0A9W7YI77-F1
#
_cell.length_a   1.000
_cell.length_b   1.000
_cell.length_c   1.000
_cell.angle_alpha   90.00
_cell.angle_beta   90.00
_cell.angle_gamma   90.00
#
_symmetry.space_group_name_H-M   'P 1'
#
loop_
_entity.id
_entity.type
_entity.pdbx_description
1 polymer ?
#
loop_
_entity_poly.entity_id
_entity_poly.type
_entity_poly.pdbx_seq_one_letter_code
_entity_poly.pdbx_strand_id
1 'polypeptide(L)' 'MQITCGDGRTFTGTFKCVDNHKNVILSDTLESRTGLQRHVGMIMVPGKHIQRVLVENLEY' A
#
# COMPACT_ATOMS: atom_id res chain seq x y z
N MET A 1 5.51 4.63 -0.58
CA MET A 1 5.45 3.17 -0.84
C MET A 1 4.16 2.88 -1.59
N GLN A 2 4.22 2.09 -2.66
CA GLN A 2 3.04 1.69 -3.44
C GLN A 2 2.88 0.17 -3.38
N ILE A 3 1.67 -0.30 -3.07
CA ILE A 3 1.31 -1.72 -2.93
C ILE A 3 0.19 -2.04 -3.90
N THR A 4 0.41 -2.99 -4.81
CA THR A 4 -0.62 -3.52 -5.72
C THR A 4 -1.18 -4.83 -5.15
N CYS A 5 -2.51 -4.93 -5.09
CA CYS A 5 -3.24 -6.10 -4.60
C CYS A 5 -3.89 -6.87 -5.74
N GLY A 6 -4.18 -8.16 -5.51
CA GLY A 6 -4.75 -9.03 -6.55
C GLY A 6 -6.20 -8.76 -6.97
N ASP A 7 -6.92 -7.91 -6.24
CA ASP A 7 -8.27 -7.45 -6.60
C ASP A 7 -8.27 -6.19 -7.48
N GLY A 8 -7.08 -5.77 -7.96
CA GLY A 8 -6.89 -4.59 -8.79
C GLY A 8 -6.77 -3.28 -8.01
N ARG A 9 -6.75 -3.33 -6.67
CA ARG A 9 -6.46 -2.15 -5.84
C ARG A 9 -4.98 -1.83 -5.80
N THR A 10 -4.66 -0.54 -5.73
CA THR A 10 -3.33 -0.04 -5.41
C THR A 10 -3.41 0.91 -4.23
N PHE A 11 -2.54 0.71 -3.24
CA PHE A 11 -2.42 1.57 -2.06
C PHE A 11 -1.09 2.30 -2.10
N THR A 12 -1.12 3.63 -2.12
CA THR A 12 0.08 4.47 -2.03
C THR A 12 0.04 5.23 -0.72
N GLY A 13 1.06 5.06 0.11
CA GLY A 13 1.15 5.72 1.40
C GLY A 13 2.55 5.67 2.01
N THR A 14 2.67 6.21 3.21
CA THR A 14 3.91 6.16 4.01
C THR A 14 4.01 4.82 4.72
N PHE A 15 5.09 4.08 4.47
CA PHE A 15 5.39 2.84 5.19
C PHE A 15 5.61 3.11 6.68
N LYS A 16 5.04 2.26 7.54
CA LYS A 16 5.28 2.30 8.99
C LYS A 16 5.94 1.04 9.51
N CYS A 17 5.37 -0.12 9.22
CA CYS A 17 5.94 -1.40 9.62
C CYS A 17 5.42 -2.55 8.77
N VAL A 18 6.10 -3.69 8.90
CA VAL A 18 5.73 -4.98 8.33
C VAL A 18 5.95 -6.07 9.36
N ASP A 19 5.09 -7.08 9.39
CA ASP A 19 5.24 -8.25 10.26
C ASP A 19 5.79 -9.49 9.54
N ASN A 20 5.91 -10.61 10.27
CA ASN A 20 6.43 -11.86 9.71
C ASN A 20 5.53 -12.44 8.59
N HIS A 21 4.22 -12.19 8.66
CA HIS A 21 3.24 -12.59 7.66
C HIS A 21 3.14 -11.62 6.48
N LYS A 22 4.04 -10.62 6.43
CA LYS A 22 4.09 -9.60 5.38
C LYS A 22 2.85 -8.70 5.37
N ASN A 23 2.11 -8.62 6.48
CA ASN A 23 1.09 -7.59 6.64
C ASN A 23 1.79 -6.24 6.74
N VAL A 24 1.36 -5.27 5.95
CA VAL A 24 2.00 -3.94 5.87
C VAL A 24 1.07 -2.88 6.44
N ILE A 25 1.61 -2.05 7.33
CA ILE A 25 0.93 -0.84 7.80
C ILE A 25 1.38 0.37 6.99
N LEU A 26 0.40 1.08 6.42
CA LEU A 26 0.58 2.35 5.74
C LEU A 26 -0.17 3.46 6.48
N SER A 27 0.39 4.66 6.50
CA SER A 27 -0.31 5.88 6.90
C SER A 27 -0.43 6.85 5.73
N ASP A 28 -1.36 7.79 5.84
CA ASP A 28 -1.63 8.80 4.80
C ASP A 28 -1.82 8.16 3.42
N THR A 29 -2.73 7.18 3.38
CA THR A 29 -2.84 6.25 2.26
C THR A 29 -3.94 6.67 1.30
N LEU A 30 -3.61 6.66 0.00
CA LEU A 30 -4.56 6.75 -1.10
C LEU A 30 -4.84 5.34 -1.65
N GLU A 31 -6.10 4.94 -1.67
CA GLU A 31 -6.57 3.77 -2.41
C GLU A 31 -6.94 4.19 -3.84
N SER A 32 -6.43 3.46 -4.83
CA SER A 32 -6.77 3.59 -6.25
C SER A 32 -7.35 2.29 -6.78
N ARG A 33 -8.47 2.36 -7.50
CA ARG A 33 -9.07 1.22 -8.21
C ARG A 33 -9.82 1.72 -9.44
N THR A 34 -9.50 1.17 -10.62
CA THR A 34 -10.20 1.48 -11.89
C THR A 34 -10.37 2.99 -12.15
N GLY A 35 -9.36 3.79 -11.83
CA GLY A 35 -9.38 5.25 -12.02
C GLY A 35 -10.06 6.06 -10.91
N LEU A 36 -10.73 5.43 -9.95
CA LEU A 36 -11.25 6.12 -8.76
C LEU A 36 -10.20 6.10 -7.64
N GLN A 37 -10.13 7.22 -6.92
CA GLN A 37 -9.21 7.40 -5.80
C GLN A 37 -9.96 7.86 -4.54
N ARG A 38 -9.54 7.36 -3.37
CA ARG A 38 -10.02 7.84 -2.07
C ARG A 38 -8.93 7.79 -1.01
N HIS A 39 -8.97 8.74 -0.08
CA HIS A 39 -8.12 8.73 1.11
C HIS A 39 -8.67 7.73 2.12
N VAL A 40 -7.81 6.86 2.65
CA VAL A 40 -8.18 5.80 3.60
C VAL A 40 -7.40 5.88 4.92
N GLY A 41 -6.63 6.96 5.12
CA GLY A 41 -5.92 7.21 6.37
C GLY A 41 -4.84 6.15 6.66
N MET A 42 -4.95 5.51 7.83
CA MET A 42 -4.07 4.44 8.27
C MET A 42 -4.71 3.08 8.04
N ILE A 43 -4.02 2.20 7.31
CA ILE A 43 -4.55 0.88 6.95
C ILE A 43 -3.52 -0.23 7.18
N MET A 44 -4.04 -1.45 7.31
CA MET A 44 -3.26 -2.68 7.16
C MET A 44 -3.60 -3.35 5.83
N VAL A 45 -2.59 -3.66 5.02
CA VAL A 45 -2.73 -4.51 3.85
C VAL A 45 -2.26 -5.93 4.21
N PRO A 46 -3.15 -6.95 4.18
CA PRO A 46 -2.75 -8.32 4.47
C PRO A 46 -1.73 -8.84 3.44
N GLY A 47 -0.64 -9.46 3.92
CA GLY A 47 0.46 -9.91 3.05
C GLY A 47 0.01 -10.86 1.94
N LYS A 48 -0.96 -11.73 2.23
CA LYS A 48 -1.55 -12.67 1.25
C LYS A 48 -2.23 -12.01 0.04
N HIS A 49 -2.55 -10.72 0.12
CA HIS A 49 -3.18 -9.98 -0.99
C HIS A 49 -2.16 -9.15 -1.79
N ILE A 50 -0.94 -8.97 -1.27
CA ILE A 50 0.09 -8.15 -1.90
C ILE A 50 0.69 -8.92 -3.08
N GLN A 51 0.59 -8.34 -4.27
CA GLN A 51 1.23 -8.88 -5.47
C GLN A 51 2.54 -8.17 -5.80
N ARG A 52 2.62 -6.85 -5.55
CA ARG A 52 3.78 -6.05 -5.86
C ARG A 52 3.93 -4.93 -4.84
N VAL A 53 5.18 -4.65 -4.49
CA VAL A 53 5.59 -3.49 -3.69
C VAL A 53 6.59 -2.68 -4.50
N LEU A 54 6.37 -1.38 -4.59
CA LEU A 54 7.31 -0.42 -5.14
C LEU A 54 7.70 0.59 -4.06
N VAL A 55 9.01 0.78 -3.93
CA VAL A 55 9.61 1.78 -3.05
C VAL A 55 10.33 2.77 -3.95
N GLU A 56 9.84 4.00 -3.97
CA GLU A 56 10.53 5.10 -4.63
C GLU A 56 11.46 5.73 -3.60
N ASN A 57 12.75 5.78 -3.91
CA ASN A 57 13.70 6.59 -3.17
C ASN A 57 13.57 8.02 -3.71
N LEU A 58 13.24 8.98 -2.84
CA LEU A 58 13.52 10.38 -3.14
C LEU A 58 15.02 10.56 -2.90
N GLU A 59 15.81 10.46 -3.96
CA GLU A 59 17.20 10.91 -3.93
C GLU A 59 17.20 12.43 -3.67
N TYR A 60 17.92 12.86 -2.64
CA TYR A 60 18.19 14.27 -2.33
C TYR A 60 19.58 14.64 -2.83
#